data_AF-A0AAV2ILN6-F1
#
_entry.id   AF-A0AAV2ILN6-F1
#
_cell.length_a   1.000
_cell.length_b   1.000
_cell.length_c   1.000
_cell.angle_alpha   90.00
_cell.angle_beta   90.00
_cell.angle_gamma   90.00
#
_symmetry.space_group_name_H-M   'P 1'
#
loop_
_entity.id
_entity.type
_entity.pdbx_description
1 polymer ?
#
loop_
_entity_poly.entity_id
_entity_poly.type
_entity_poly.pdbx_seq_one_letter_code
_entity_poly.pdbx_strand_id
1 'polypeptide(L)'
;AGWFGPGCKYQCHCKENICRLDGTCSLGCARGWFGPQCQYEDIGPTLGNSFQQLFDGDDASCIRVTEGTIYLKTEIAFTWMRLQ
;
A
#
# COMPACT_ATOMS: atom_id res chain seq x y z
N ALA A 1 -2.54 -18.06 11.70
CA ALA A 1 -3.40 -17.74 10.53
C ALA A 1 -2.97 -16.38 10.01
N GLY A 2 -2.77 -16.23 8.69
CA GLY A 2 -2.21 -15.01 8.07
C GLY A 2 -2.69 -14.80 6.63
N TRP A 3 -3.82 -15.40 6.28
CA TRP A 3 -4.45 -15.34 4.96
C TRP A 3 -5.97 -15.28 5.13
N PHE A 4 -6.67 -14.64 4.19
CA PHE A 4 -8.13 -14.43 4.23
C PHE A 4 -8.79 -14.53 2.85
N GLY A 5 -10.12 -14.47 2.84
CA GLY A 5 -10.96 -14.54 1.64
C GLY A 5 -11.17 -15.97 1.10
N PRO A 6 -11.94 -16.13 0.01
CA PRO A 6 -12.25 -17.43 -0.57
C PRO A 6 -10.97 -18.20 -0.93
N GLY A 7 -10.78 -19.38 -0.33
CA GLY A 7 -9.61 -20.22 -0.56
C GLY A 7 -8.31 -19.68 0.04
N CYS A 8 -8.36 -18.76 1.03
CA CYS A 8 -7.17 -18.17 1.65
C CYS A 8 -6.25 -17.47 0.63
N LYS A 9 -6.81 -16.88 -0.41
CA LYS A 9 -6.05 -16.30 -1.53
C LYS A 9 -5.38 -14.97 -1.22
N TYR A 10 -5.76 -14.28 -0.15
CA TYR A 10 -5.22 -12.97 0.19
C TYR A 10 -4.35 -13.05 1.43
N GLN A 11 -3.11 -12.57 1.34
CA GLN A 11 -2.21 -12.52 2.48
C GLN A 11 -2.60 -11.35 3.41
N CYS A 12 -2.44 -11.59 4.70
CA CYS A 12 -2.72 -10.61 5.74
C CYS A 12 -1.54 -9.64 5.90
N HIS A 13 -1.80 -8.34 5.81
CA HIS A 13 -0.79 -7.29 5.96
C HIS A 13 -1.14 -6.29 7.09
N CYS A 14 -1.64 -6.81 8.21
CA CYS A 14 -1.87 -6.02 9.42
C CYS A 14 -0.58 -5.80 10.22
N LYS A 15 -0.52 -4.78 11.08
CA LYS A 15 0.67 -4.49 11.91
C LYS A 15 1.18 -5.68 12.74
N GLU A 16 0.28 -6.54 13.22
CA GLU A 16 0.62 -7.74 14.01
C GLU A 16 0.56 -9.03 13.17
N ASN A 17 0.40 -8.92 11.85
CA ASN A 17 0.12 -10.05 10.94
C ASN A 17 -1.11 -10.90 11.33
N ILE A 18 -2.00 -10.34 12.16
CA ILE A 18 -3.26 -10.94 12.58
C ILE A 18 -4.40 -10.11 12.00
N CYS A 19 -5.22 -10.74 11.16
CA CYS A 19 -6.48 -10.22 10.64
C CYS A 19 -7.64 -11.11 11.07
N ARG A 20 -8.85 -10.55 11.03
CA ARG A 20 -10.08 -11.33 11.14
C ARG A 20 -10.28 -12.22 9.90
N LEU A 21 -11.28 -13.10 9.98
CA LEU A 21 -11.69 -13.98 8.87
C LEU A 21 -12.02 -13.22 7.59
N ASP A 22 -12.52 -11.99 7.73
CA ASP A 22 -12.83 -11.09 6.61
C ASP A 22 -11.61 -10.26 6.17
N GLY A 23 -10.41 -10.47 6.71
CA GLY A 23 -9.22 -9.69 6.37
C GLY A 23 -9.07 -8.35 7.09
N THR A 24 -10.03 -7.95 7.94
CA THR A 24 -9.94 -6.65 8.62
C THR A 24 -8.83 -6.61 9.68
N CYS A 25 -8.14 -5.47 9.77
CA CYS A 25 -7.06 -5.23 10.73
C CYS A 25 -7.53 -4.33 11.87
N SER A 26 -7.45 -4.80 13.12
CA SER A 26 -7.88 -4.02 14.29
C SER A 26 -6.98 -2.81 14.59
N LEU A 27 -5.68 -2.90 14.27
CA LEU A 27 -4.68 -1.85 14.55
C LEU A 27 -4.22 -1.12 13.28
N GLY A 28 -4.93 -1.33 12.17
CA GLY A 28 -4.58 -0.83 10.85
C GLY A 28 -3.50 -1.66 10.15
N CYS A 29 -3.04 -1.12 9.02
CA CYS A 29 -2.13 -1.79 8.11
C CYS A 29 -0.68 -1.75 8.57
N ALA A 30 0.06 -2.79 8.19
CA ALA A 30 1.51 -2.77 8.23
C ALA A 30 2.03 -1.63 7.34
N ARG A 31 3.24 -1.16 7.62
CA ARG A 31 3.89 -0.12 6.82
C ARG A 31 4.01 -0.59 5.36
N GLY A 32 3.64 0.28 4.42
CA GLY A 32 3.64 -0.03 2.99
C GLY A 32 2.38 -0.75 2.50
N TRP A 33 1.36 -0.90 3.35
CA TRP A 33 0.08 -1.51 2.97
C TRP A 33 -1.08 -0.58 3.29
N PHE A 34 -2.10 -0.60 2.45
CA PHE A 34 -3.28 0.25 2.58
C PHE A 34 -4.54 -0.40 1.98
N GLY A 35 -5.67 0.30 2.12
CA GLY A 35 -6.99 -0.17 1.72
C GLY A 35 -7.80 -0.74 2.89
N PRO A 36 -9.11 -1.02 2.67
CA PRO A 36 -10.02 -1.46 3.75
C PRO A 36 -9.58 -2.70 4.53
N GLN A 37 -8.83 -3.60 3.88
CA GLN A 37 -8.31 -4.85 4.44
C GLN A 37 -6.79 -4.92 4.31
N CYS A 38 -6.11 -3.78 4.09
CA CYS A 38 -4.67 -3.72 3.86
C CYS A 38 -4.22 -4.61 2.68
N GLN A 39 -5.06 -4.70 1.65
CA GLN A 39 -4.87 -5.60 0.52
C GLN A 39 -4.04 -4.98 -0.61
N TYR A 40 -3.73 -3.69 -0.53
CA TYR A 40 -2.99 -2.96 -1.56
C TYR A 40 -1.62 -2.56 -1.04
N GLU A 41 -0.61 -2.75 -1.87
CA GLU A 41 0.77 -2.39 -1.59
C GLU A 41 1.03 -0.96 -2.04
N ASP A 42 1.60 -0.14 -1.15
CA ASP A 42 2.20 1.13 -1.51
C ASP A 42 3.54 0.86 -2.18
N ILE A 43 3.53 0.89 -3.51
CA ILE A 43 4.71 0.67 -4.33
C ILE A 43 5.64 1.89 -4.34
N GLY A 44 5.18 3.06 -3.91
CA GLY A 44 5.92 4.32 -3.96
C GLY A 44 7.36 4.23 -3.45
N PRO A 45 7.63 3.64 -2.26
CA PRO A 45 8.98 3.45 -1.73
C PRO A 45 9.92 2.67 -2.65
N THR A 46 9.39 1.81 -3.51
CA THR A 46 10.17 0.95 -4.41
C THR A 46 10.43 1.59 -5.76
N LEU A 47 9.68 2.63 -6.12
CA LEU A 47 9.78 3.31 -7.41
C LEU A 47 11.07 4.13 -7.53
N GLY A 48 11.46 4.41 -8.78
CA GLY A 48 12.48 5.40 -9.08
C GLY A 48 11.76 6.72 -9.34
N ASN A 49 12.06 7.75 -8.56
CA ASN A 49 11.32 9.00 -8.61
C ASN A 49 12.27 10.14 -8.96
N SER A 50 11.84 11.06 -9.82
CA SER A 50 12.58 12.29 -10.10
C SER A 50 12.31 13.41 -9.08
N PHE A 51 11.49 13.14 -8.06
CA PHE A 51 11.03 14.12 -7.07
C PHE A 51 11.01 13.52 -5.66
N GLN A 52 11.02 14.41 -4.65
CA GLN A 52 10.94 14.03 -3.24
C GLN A 52 9.51 13.53 -2.94
N GLN A 53 9.36 12.22 -2.69
CA GLN A 53 8.12 11.63 -2.21
C GLN A 53 8.19 11.39 -0.70
N LEU A 54 7.06 11.59 -0.03
CA LEU A 54 6.83 11.17 1.35
C LEU A 54 5.96 9.91 1.32
N PHE A 55 6.40 8.88 2.03
CA PHE A 55 5.67 7.62 2.23
C PHE A 55 5.34 7.42 3.71
N ASP A 56 5.12 8.53 4.41
CA ASP A 56 4.80 8.58 5.83
C ASP A 56 3.30 8.42 6.11
N GLY A 57 2.46 8.56 5.07
CA GLY A 57 1.00 8.45 5.17
C GLY A 57 0.38 9.58 5.97
N ASP A 58 1.04 10.74 6.04
CA ASP A 58 0.58 11.92 6.75
C ASP A 58 0.18 13.03 5.76
N ASP A 59 -1.12 13.32 5.66
CA ASP A 59 -1.64 14.35 4.78
C ASP A 59 -1.15 15.77 5.18
N ALA A 60 -0.71 15.97 6.43
CA ALA A 60 -0.21 17.26 6.90
C ALA A 60 1.24 17.54 6.44
N SER A 61 2.01 16.51 6.09
CA SER A 61 3.39 16.64 5.60
C SER A 61 3.45 16.77 4.07
N CYS A 62 2.32 16.73 3.37
CA CYS A 62 2.25 16.66 1.90
C CYS A 62 3.10 17.72 1.17
N ILE A 63 3.86 17.26 0.17
CA ILE A 63 4.67 18.11 -0.72
C ILE A 63 3.87 18.42 -1.98
N ARG A 64 3.80 19.70 -2.36
CA ARG A 64 3.16 20.11 -3.63
C ARG A 64 4.08 19.80 -4.81
N VAL A 65 3.63 18.93 -5.69
CA VAL A 65 4.30 18.60 -6.95
C VAL A 65 3.47 19.14 -8.11
N THR A 66 4.07 20.04 -8.90
CA THR A 66 3.39 20.63 -10.08
C THR A 66 3.49 19.72 -11.29
N GLU A 67 4.64 19.05 -11.43
CA GLU A 67 4.92 18.07 -12.48
C GLU A 67 5.91 17.02 -11.97
N GLY A 68 5.84 15.81 -12.50
CA GLY A 68 6.73 14.73 -12.11
C GLY A 68 6.59 13.50 -12.98
N THR A 69 7.66 12.71 -13.05
CA THR A 69 7.69 11.43 -13.76
C THR A 69 7.89 10.31 -12.74
N ILE A 70 7.06 9.27 -12.86
CA ILE A 70 7.17 8.06 -12.07
C ILE A 70 7.85 6.99 -12.93
N TYR A 71 8.95 6.41 -12.45
CA TYR A 71 9.63 5.31 -13.12
C TYR A 71 9.36 3.99 -12.41
N LEU A 72 8.67 3.09 -13.11
CA LEU A 72 8.50 1.71 -12.67
C LEU A 72 9.83 0.96 -12.86
N LYS A 73 10.45 0.52 -11.76
CA LYS A 73 11.71 -0.24 -11.81
C LYS A 73 11.51 -1.69 -12.27
N THR A 74 10.29 -2.19 -12.19
CA THR A 74 9.90 -3.56 -12.56
C THR A 74 8.53 -3.52 -13.23
N GLU A 75 8.19 -4.60 -13.94
CA GLU A 75 6.83 -4.83 -14.42
C GLU A 75 5.90 -5.06 -13.21
N ILE A 76 4.78 -4.33 -13.17
CA ILE A 76 3.77 -4.44 -12.10
C ILE A 76 2.42 -4.68 -12.77
N ALA A 77 1.75 -5.76 -12.40
CA ALA A 77 0.38 -6.02 -12.81
C ALA A 77 -0.57 -5.35 -11.83
N PHE A 78 -1.37 -4.40 -12.30
CA PHE A 78 -2.39 -3.73 -11.51
C PHE A 78 -3.65 -3.50 -12.34
N THR A 79 -4.80 -3.43 -11.68
CA THR A 79 -6.08 -3.09 -12.32
C THR A 79 -6.48 -1.63 -12.12
N TRP A 80 -5.90 -0.97 -11.12
CA TRP A 80 -6.06 0.47 -10.87
C TRP A 80 -4.83 1.00 -10.13
N MET A 81 -4.57 2.30 -10.28
CA MET A 81 -3.53 3.04 -9.57
C MET A 81 -4.14 4.34 -9.07
N ARG A 82 -3.82 4.73 -7.83
CA ARG A 82 -4.23 6.02 -7.27
C ARG A 82 -3.00 6.87 -7.03
N LEU A 83 -3.05 8.09 -7.52
CA LEU A 83 -2.09 9.15 -7.19
C LEU A 83 -2.79 10.06 -6.16
N GLN A 84 -2.11 10.38 -5.06
CA GLN A 84 -2.58 11.30 -4.02
C GLN A 84 -1.77 12.59 -4.07
#